data_AF-A0A6I6HH84-F1
#
_entry.id   AF-A0A6I6HH84-F1
#
_cell.length_a   1.000
_cell.length_b   1.000
_cell.length_c   1.000
_cell.angle_alpha   90.00
_cell.angle_beta   90.00
_cell.angle_gamma   90.00
#
_symmetry.space_group_name_H-M   'P 1'
#
loop_
_entity.id
_entity.type
_entity.pdbx_description
1 polymer ?
#
loop_
_entity_poly.entity_id
_entity_poly.type
_entity_poly.pdbx_seq_one_letter_code
_entity_poly.pdbx_strand_id
1 'polypeptide(L)'
;MFPSFVGKVTCFGIDWLGRVFALDRTRLIDGAAGVVLLEPGTGAALEIPCNIASFHEVELIQYSEEALAKSFYKQWRSQGGAAPCIDQCVGYKRPLFLGGSDTTDNLELSDLEVYWEIAGQLLEKTRGLPVGTPIQQVNIE
;
A
#
# COMPACT_ATOMS: atom_id res chain seq x y z
N MET A 1 -9.31 5.24 5.52
CA MET A 1 -7.91 5.58 5.17
C MET A 1 -7.77 6.73 4.16
N PHE A 2 -8.35 6.67 2.95
CA PHE A 2 -8.19 7.70 1.90
C PHE A 2 -9.51 8.40 1.48
N PRO A 3 -9.96 9.44 2.23
CA PRO A 3 -11.27 10.06 2.00
C PRO A 3 -11.46 10.67 0.61
N SER A 4 -10.39 11.17 -0.02
CA SER A 4 -10.45 11.80 -1.34
C SER A 4 -10.92 10.86 -2.45
N PHE A 5 -10.79 9.55 -2.26
CA PHE A 5 -11.10 8.52 -3.26
C PHE A 5 -12.45 7.80 -3.02
N VAL A 6 -13.19 8.15 -1.95
CA VAL A 6 -14.49 7.55 -1.64
C VAL A 6 -15.46 7.69 -2.82
N GLY A 7 -15.97 6.56 -3.32
CA GLY A 7 -16.88 6.50 -4.46
C GLY A 7 -16.27 6.84 -5.83
N LYS A 8 -14.95 7.07 -5.90
CA LYS A 8 -14.26 7.47 -7.15
C LYS A 8 -13.40 6.37 -7.75
N VAL A 9 -12.95 5.43 -6.92
CA VAL A 9 -12.02 4.37 -7.34
C VAL A 9 -12.69 3.00 -7.41
N THR A 10 -12.11 2.11 -8.21
CA THR A 10 -12.45 0.67 -8.21
C THR A 10 -11.16 -0.12 -8.03
N CYS A 11 -11.00 -0.80 -6.90
CA CYS A 11 -9.84 -1.64 -6.61
C CYS A 11 -9.80 -2.86 -7.53
N PHE A 12 -8.62 -3.24 -8.02
CA PHE A 12 -8.47 -4.36 -8.94
C PHE A 12 -7.29 -5.29 -8.65
N GLY A 13 -6.38 -4.90 -7.76
CA GLY A 13 -5.22 -5.73 -7.42
C GLY A 13 -4.57 -5.30 -6.11
N ILE A 14 -3.84 -6.24 -5.52
CA ILE A 14 -3.09 -6.04 -4.29
C ILE A 14 -1.71 -6.67 -4.49
N ASP A 15 -0.67 -6.00 -4.03
CA ASP A 15 0.69 -6.55 -4.07
C ASP A 15 1.10 -7.19 -2.74
N TRP A 16 2.30 -7.76 -2.71
CA TRP A 16 2.82 -8.49 -1.54
C TRP A 16 3.03 -7.61 -0.29
N LEU A 17 3.10 -6.28 -0.42
CA LEU A 17 3.20 -5.33 0.70
C LEU A 17 1.80 -4.89 1.20
N GLY A 18 0.73 -5.44 0.62
CA GLY A 18 -0.64 -5.06 0.93
C GLY A 18 -1.04 -3.72 0.31
N ARG A 19 -0.30 -3.22 -0.69
CA ARG A 19 -0.65 -1.99 -1.40
C ARG A 19 -1.75 -2.31 -2.40
N VAL A 20 -2.76 -1.46 -2.49
CA VAL A 20 -3.94 -1.69 -3.34
C VAL A 20 -3.82 -0.86 -4.61
N PHE A 21 -3.89 -1.51 -5.76
CA PHE A 21 -4.09 -0.85 -7.05
C PHE A 21 -5.58 -0.63 -7.30
N ALA A 22 -5.93 0.58 -7.72
CA ALA A 22 -7.30 0.95 -8.06
C ALA A 22 -7.36 1.82 -9.32
N LEU A 23 -8.50 1.81 -10.00
CA LEU A 23 -8.80 2.68 -11.13
C LEU A 23 -9.48 3.95 -10.63
N ASP A 24 -8.86 5.10 -10.84
CA ASP A 24 -9.43 6.41 -10.53
C ASP A 24 -10.22 6.94 -11.74
N ARG A 25 -11.54 6.98 -11.61
CA ARG A 25 -12.45 7.44 -12.69
C ARG A 25 -12.38 8.94 -12.94
N THR A 26 -11.76 9.70 -12.04
CA THR A 26 -11.62 11.15 -12.16
C THR A 26 -10.36 11.56 -12.94
N ARG A 27 -9.46 10.61 -13.20
CA ARG A 27 -8.22 10.82 -13.94
C ARG A 27 -8.19 9.92 -15.18
N LEU A 28 -8.10 10.53 -16.36
CA LEU A 28 -8.05 9.80 -17.62
C LEU A 28 -6.63 9.74 -18.18
N ILE A 29 -6.20 8.54 -18.57
CA ILE A 29 -4.95 8.25 -19.30
C ILE A 29 -5.33 7.50 -20.57
N ASP A 30 -5.06 8.08 -21.73
CA ASP A 30 -5.44 7.57 -23.05
C ASP A 30 -6.94 7.22 -23.16
N GLY A 31 -7.78 8.06 -22.55
CA GLY A 31 -9.25 7.89 -22.57
C GLY A 31 -9.81 6.83 -21.61
N ALA A 32 -8.96 6.16 -20.83
CA ALA A 32 -9.35 5.19 -19.79
C ALA A 32 -9.01 5.69 -18.38
N ALA A 33 -9.65 5.12 -17.35
CA ALA A 33 -9.34 5.46 -15.96
C ALA A 33 -7.87 5.13 -15.62
N GLY A 34 -7.19 6.06 -14.96
CA GLY A 34 -5.79 5.91 -14.56
C GLY A 34 -5.63 5.06 -13.30
N VAL A 35 -4.45 4.42 -13.15
CA VAL A 35 -4.13 3.59 -11.98
C VAL A 35 -3.62 4.43 -10.81
N VAL A 36 -4.17 4.23 -9.61
CA VAL A 36 -3.66 4.77 -8.35
C VAL A 36 -3.24 3.62 -7.43
N LEU A 37 -2.10 3.79 -6.76
CA LEU A 37 -1.61 2.91 -5.71
C LEU A 37 -1.95 3.50 -4.35
N LEU A 38 -2.74 2.78 -3.56
CA LEU A 38 -3.10 3.14 -2.19
C LEU A 38 -2.18 2.37 -1.24
N GLU A 39 -1.32 3.08 -0.52
CA GLU A 39 -0.24 2.49 0.27
C GLU A 39 -0.48 2.69 1.77
N PRO A 40 -0.88 1.62 2.50
CA PRO A 40 -1.19 1.73 3.93
C PRO A 40 0.04 2.04 4.78
N GLY A 41 1.22 1.54 4.39
CA GLY A 41 2.47 1.71 5.16
C GLY A 41 2.99 3.15 5.21
N THR A 42 2.80 3.91 4.14
CA THR A 42 3.17 5.33 4.05
C THR A 42 1.99 6.26 4.31
N GLY A 43 0.76 5.74 4.22
CA GLY A 43 -0.46 6.54 4.24
C GLY A 43 -0.61 7.43 2.99
N ALA A 44 0.12 7.12 1.91
CA ALA A 44 0.10 7.86 0.66
C ALA A 44 -0.79 7.19 -0.39
N ALA A 45 -1.30 8.01 -1.30
CA ALA A 45 -1.89 7.55 -2.55
C ALA A 45 -1.04 8.10 -3.70
N LEU A 46 -0.54 7.21 -4.55
CA LEU A 46 0.42 7.52 -5.60
C LEU A 46 -0.23 7.28 -6.96
N GLU A 47 -0.24 8.29 -7.81
CA GLU A 47 -0.70 8.13 -9.19
C GLU A 47 0.36 7.40 -10.02
N ILE A 48 -0.05 6.33 -10.69
CA ILE A 48 0.79 5.66 -11.68
C ILE A 48 0.36 6.21 -13.06
N PRO A 49 1.30 6.66 -13.92
CA PRO A 49 1.01 7.32 -15.18
C PRO A 49 0.60 6.34 -16.30
N CYS A 50 -0.32 5.41 -15.99
CA CYS A 50 -0.83 4.41 -16.92
C CYS A 50 -2.33 4.15 -16.68
N ASN A 51 -2.97 3.49 -17.65
CA ASN A 51 -4.29 2.87 -17.50
C ASN A 51 -4.13 1.37 -17.21
N ILE A 52 -5.23 0.64 -17.03
CA ILE A 52 -5.15 -0.80 -16.68
C ILE A 52 -4.43 -1.67 -17.72
N ALA A 53 -4.56 -1.34 -19.02
CA ALA A 53 -3.92 -2.12 -20.08
C ALA A 53 -2.41 -1.88 -20.08
N SER A 54 -1.98 -0.62 -20.09
CA SER A 54 -0.54 -0.28 -20.01
C SER A 54 0.08 -0.63 -18.67
N PHE A 55 -0.69 -0.66 -17.58
CA PHE A 55 -0.25 -1.20 -16.29
C PHE A 55 0.17 -2.67 -16.40
N HIS A 56 -0.70 -3.50 -16.98
CA HIS A 56 -0.44 -4.93 -17.13
C HIS A 56 0.66 -5.23 -18.17
N GLU A 57 0.63 -4.56 -19.32
CA GLU A 57 1.47 -4.87 -20.47
C GLU A 57 2.85 -4.20 -20.44
N VAL A 58 3.00 -3.10 -19.70
CA VAL A 58 4.23 -2.32 -19.63
C VAL A 58 4.71 -2.16 -18.21
N GLU A 59 3.88 -1.58 -17.32
CA GLU A 59 4.31 -1.19 -15.98
C GLU A 59 4.82 -2.37 -15.15
N LEU A 60 4.04 -3.45 -15.05
CA LEU A 60 4.42 -4.64 -14.27
C LEU A 60 5.65 -5.37 -14.82
N ILE A 61 5.99 -5.17 -16.09
CA ILE A 61 7.09 -5.86 -16.77
C ILE A 61 8.36 -5.02 -16.73
N GLN A 62 8.26 -3.76 -17.17
CA GLN A 62 9.41 -2.87 -17.38
C GLN A 62 9.76 -2.08 -16.11
N TYR A 63 8.76 -1.75 -15.29
CA TYR A 63 8.88 -0.94 -14.07
C TYR A 63 8.48 -1.73 -12.83
N SER A 64 8.81 -3.03 -12.84
CA SER A 64 8.47 -3.95 -11.74
C SER A 64 9.11 -3.58 -10.39
N GLU A 65 10.19 -2.79 -10.39
CA GLU A 65 10.78 -2.32 -9.14
C GLU A 65 9.86 -1.28 -8.49
N GLU A 66 9.44 -0.28 -9.25
CA GLU A 66 8.58 0.80 -8.80
C GLU A 66 7.17 0.28 -8.49
N ALA A 67 6.61 -0.54 -9.39
CA ALA A 67 5.25 -1.05 -9.27
C ALA A 67 5.11 -2.08 -8.14
N LEU A 68 6.12 -2.94 -7.91
CA LEU A 68 6.00 -4.09 -7.01
C LEU A 68 7.08 -4.17 -5.93
N ALA A 69 7.96 -3.18 -5.77
CA ALA A 69 9.08 -3.23 -4.83
C ALA A 69 9.90 -4.53 -4.96
N LYS A 70 10.20 -4.93 -6.20
CA LYS A 70 10.72 -6.26 -6.54
C LYS A 70 12.02 -6.62 -5.82
N SER A 71 12.95 -5.68 -5.69
CA SER A 71 14.20 -5.90 -4.96
C SER A 71 13.94 -6.14 -3.47
N PHE A 72 12.99 -5.42 -2.89
CA PHE A 72 12.61 -5.55 -1.49
C PHE A 72 11.91 -6.90 -1.21
N TYR A 73 11.08 -7.37 -2.14
CA TYR A 73 10.52 -8.73 -2.07
C TYR A 73 11.63 -9.79 -2.07
N LYS A 74 12.61 -9.66 -2.97
CA LYS A 74 13.75 -10.58 -3.02
C LYS A 74 14.55 -10.56 -1.73
N GLN A 75 14.77 -9.38 -1.16
CA GLN A 75 15.47 -9.23 0.11
C GLN A 75 14.72 -9.95 1.24
N TRP A 76 13.41 -9.70 1.38
CA TRP A 76 12.55 -10.38 2.34
C TRP A 76 12.64 -11.91 2.23
N ARG A 77 12.52 -12.44 0.99
CA ARG A 77 12.62 -13.88 0.73
C ARG A 77 14.02 -14.45 1.03
N SER A 78 15.09 -13.70 0.73
CA SER A 78 16.47 -14.13 1.00
C SER A 78 16.81 -14.25 2.48
N GLN A 79 16.08 -13.52 3.34
CA GLN A 79 16.22 -13.56 4.80
C GLN A 79 15.32 -14.62 5.45
N GLY A 80 14.67 -15.46 4.65
CA GLY A 80 13.79 -16.53 5.13
C GLY A 80 12.34 -16.11 5.38
N GLY A 81 11.97 -14.86 5.05
CA GLY A 81 10.61 -14.37 5.19
C GLY A 81 9.63 -15.10 4.27
N ALA A 82 8.43 -15.43 4.74
CA ALA A 82 7.42 -16.22 4.02
C ALA A 82 6.76 -15.44 2.87
N ALA A 83 6.37 -16.12 1.79
CA ALA A 83 5.56 -15.50 0.74
C ALA A 83 4.12 -15.42 1.23
N PRO A 84 3.42 -14.28 1.10
CA PRO A 84 2.06 -14.14 1.59
C PRO A 84 1.08 -14.99 0.77
N CYS A 85 0.06 -15.52 1.45
CA CYS A 85 -1.15 -16.03 0.82
C CYS A 85 -2.06 -14.89 0.32
N ILE A 86 -3.17 -15.24 -0.34
CA ILE A 86 -4.07 -14.26 -0.98
C ILE A 86 -4.73 -13.29 0.02
N ASP A 87 -4.91 -13.74 1.25
CA ASP A 87 -5.48 -13.04 2.41
C ASP A 87 -4.40 -12.41 3.30
N GLN A 88 -3.14 -12.42 2.86
CA GLN A 88 -2.01 -11.93 3.64
C GLN A 88 -1.21 -10.88 2.88
N CYS A 89 -0.44 -10.11 3.63
CA CYS A 89 0.60 -9.25 3.10
C CYS A 89 1.82 -9.24 4.02
N VAL A 90 2.92 -8.69 3.52
CA VAL A 90 4.11 -8.38 4.30
C VAL A 90 4.07 -6.89 4.63
N GLY A 91 3.45 -6.56 5.76
CA GLY A 91 3.24 -5.17 6.20
C GLY A 91 4.38 -4.65 7.06
N TYR A 92 4.43 -3.33 7.25
CA TYR A 92 5.36 -2.73 8.21
C TYR A 92 4.86 -2.89 9.65
N LYS A 93 5.70 -3.46 10.54
CA LYS A 93 5.46 -3.53 12.00
C LYS A 93 5.19 -2.15 12.58
N ARG A 94 6.06 -1.19 12.21
CA ARG A 94 5.88 0.23 12.46
C ARG A 94 5.68 0.94 11.13
N PRO A 95 4.48 1.47 10.82
CA PRO A 95 4.25 2.23 9.59
C PRO A 95 5.23 3.40 9.42
N LEU A 96 5.59 3.69 8.17
CA LEU A 96 6.57 4.73 7.83
C LEU A 96 6.07 6.12 8.22
N PHE A 97 4.76 6.39 8.12
CA PHE A 97 4.16 7.65 8.58
C PHE A 97 4.21 7.84 10.10
N LEU A 98 4.55 6.79 10.86
CA LEU A 98 4.84 6.85 12.29
C LEU A 98 6.35 6.83 12.59
N GLY A 99 7.20 6.98 11.58
CA GLY A 99 8.66 6.97 11.71
C GLY A 99 9.29 5.57 11.73
N GLY A 100 8.60 4.57 11.18
CA GLY A 100 9.21 3.26 10.89
C GLY A 100 10.35 3.35 9.86
N SER A 101 11.19 2.32 9.81
CA SER A 101 12.25 2.21 8.80
C SER A 101 11.76 1.45 7.58
N ASP A 102 12.23 1.85 6.40
CA ASP A 102 11.99 1.14 5.14
C ASP A 102 13.04 0.02 4.96
N THR A 103 12.96 -0.98 5.84
CA THR A 103 13.90 -2.11 5.89
C THR A 103 13.15 -3.40 6.24
N THR A 104 13.70 -4.55 5.86
CA THR A 104 13.08 -5.86 6.10
C THR A 104 12.94 -6.21 7.58
N ASP A 105 13.78 -5.65 8.46
CA ASP A 105 13.65 -5.82 9.92
C ASP A 105 12.32 -5.26 10.46
N ASN A 106 11.76 -4.26 9.76
CA ASN A 106 10.49 -3.64 10.08
C ASN A 106 9.31 -4.31 9.34
N LEU A 107 9.51 -5.44 8.67
CA LEU A 107 8.45 -6.17 7.98
C LEU A 107 7.96 -7.38 8.79
N GLU A 108 6.68 -7.68 8.66
CA GLU A 108 6.08 -8.92 9.16
C GLU A 108 4.96 -9.42 8.25
N LEU A 109 4.76 -10.74 8.25
CA LEU A 109 3.59 -11.33 7.62
C LEU A 109 2.36 -11.00 8.47
N SER A 110 1.32 -10.47 7.84
CA SER A 110 0.08 -10.06 8.49
C SER A 110 -1.11 -10.53 7.66
N ASP A 111 -2.24 -10.70 8.33
CA ASP A 111 -3.54 -10.72 7.65
C ASP A 111 -3.77 -9.37 6.96
N LEU A 112 -4.23 -9.41 5.71
CA LEU A 112 -4.37 -8.24 4.86
C LEU A 112 -5.45 -7.28 5.39
N GLU A 113 -6.59 -7.79 5.81
CA GLU A 113 -7.70 -6.95 6.30
C GLU A 113 -7.31 -6.28 7.61
N VAL A 114 -6.73 -7.05 8.54
CA VAL A 114 -6.22 -6.53 9.82
C VAL A 114 -5.16 -5.45 9.61
N TYR A 115 -4.22 -5.67 8.67
CA TYR A 115 -3.18 -4.69 8.36
C TYR A 115 -3.78 -3.38 7.85
N TRP A 116 -4.76 -3.45 6.94
CA TRP A 116 -5.47 -2.28 6.42
C TRP A 116 -6.29 -1.55 7.47
N GLU A 117 -6.98 -2.29 8.34
CA GLU A 117 -7.80 -1.72 9.40
C GLU A 117 -6.93 -0.94 10.41
N ILE A 118 -5.86 -1.59 10.92
CA ILE A 118 -4.94 -0.97 11.87
C ILE A 118 -4.27 0.25 11.26
N ALA A 119 -3.70 0.12 10.06
CA ALA A 119 -3.09 1.26 9.37
C ALA A 119 -4.10 2.40 9.14
N GLY A 120 -5.36 2.06 8.85
CA GLY A 120 -6.43 3.02 8.62
C GLY A 120 -6.75 3.83 9.86
N GLN A 121 -6.94 3.15 10.99
CA GLN A 121 -7.20 3.80 12.28
C GLN A 121 -6.02 4.63 12.75
N LEU A 122 -4.79 4.13 12.60
CA LEU A 122 -3.57 4.86 12.95
C LEU A 122 -3.45 6.14 12.12
N LEU A 123 -3.59 6.04 10.79
CA LEU A 123 -3.46 7.19 9.90
C LEU A 123 -4.53 8.25 10.17
N GLU A 124 -5.78 7.83 10.47
CA GLU A 124 -6.84 8.76 10.85
C GLU A 124 -6.52 9.49 12.14
N LYS A 125 -5.99 8.78 13.15
CA LYS A 125 -5.64 9.34 14.45
C LYS A 125 -4.39 10.21 14.42
N THR A 126 -3.49 10.04 13.46
CA THR A 126 -2.24 10.83 13.38
C THR A 126 -2.24 11.92 12.33
N ARG A 127 -3.26 11.98 11.46
CA ARG A 127 -3.32 12.96 10.38
C ARG A 127 -3.35 14.38 10.94
N GLY A 128 -2.37 15.19 10.52
CA GLY A 128 -2.27 16.60 10.90
C GLY A 128 -1.77 16.84 12.34
N LEU A 129 -1.34 15.80 13.06
CA LEU A 129 -0.78 15.96 14.39
C LEU A 129 0.72 16.29 14.33
N PRO A 130 1.24 17.09 15.29
CA PRO A 130 2.67 17.27 15.46
C PRO A 130 3.38 15.94 15.74
N VAL A 131 4.63 15.84 15.29
CA VAL A 131 5.52 14.71 15.61
C VAL A 131 5.62 14.57 17.14
N GLY A 132 5.49 13.34 17.64
CA GLY A 132 5.55 13.02 19.07
C GLY A 132 4.21 12.99 19.79
N THR A 133 3.08 13.21 19.09
CA THR A 133 1.75 13.10 19.71
C THR A 133 1.40 11.65 20.05
N PRO A 134 1.06 11.32 21.31
CA PRO A 134 0.72 9.94 21.69
C PRO A 134 -0.64 9.50 21.17
N ILE A 135 -0.72 8.25 20.68
CA ILE A 135 -1.97 7.60 20.25
C ILE A 135 -2.52 6.82 21.45
N GLN A 136 -3.75 7.11 21.88
CA GLN A 136 -4.30 6.56 23.13
C GLN A 136 -4.91 5.15 22.97
N GLN A 137 -5.50 4.83 21.82
CA GLN A 137 -6.19 3.55 21.60
C GLN A 137 -6.23 3.19 20.12
N VAL A 138 -6.19 1.90 19.80
CA VAL A 138 -6.50 1.29 18.50
C VAL A 138 -7.45 0.13 18.78
N ASN A 139 -8.51 -0.04 17.99
CA ASN A 139 -9.47 -1.13 18.13
C ASN A 139 -9.22 -2.16 17.03
N ILE A 140 -9.56 -3.43 17.28
CA ILE A 140 -9.59 -4.48 16.26
C ILE A 140 -10.97 -5.13 16.44
N GLU A 141 -11.82 -5.07 15.43
CA GLU A 141 -13.17 -5.67 15.46
C GLU A 141 -13.19 -7.13 15.00
#